data_AF-A0A2E0EN19-F1
#
_entry.id   AF-A0A2E0EN19-F1
#
_cell.length_a   1.000
_cell.length_b   1.000
_cell.length_c   1.000
_cell.angle_alpha   90.00
_cell.angle_beta   90.00
_cell.angle_gamma   90.00
#
_symmetry.space_group_name_H-M   'P 1'
#
loop_
_entity.id
_entity.type
_entity.pdbx_description
1 polymer ?
#
loop_
_entity_poly.entity_id
_entity_poly.type
_entity_poly.pdbx_seq_one_letter_code
_entity_poly.pdbx_strand_id
1 'polypeptide(L)'
;MSSVITPSDADMMQEIRLRITESVLADPHLSIFFADAPSACVTPMFTMIAQLAIGEPLPLSKDALGLIHRHAARQGLCAMHVQRLASHMVEAMQHSGCDIKDCTAAQARVMALAPGLLGF
;
A
#
# COMPACT_ATOMS: atom_id res chain seq x y z
N MET A 1 -19.00 -32.38 4.38
CA MET A 1 -18.93 -31.26 5.34
C MET A 1 -17.74 -30.41 4.93
N SER A 2 -17.97 -29.39 4.12
CA SER A 2 -16.90 -28.49 3.66
C SER A 2 -16.63 -27.50 4.78
N SER A 3 -15.48 -27.64 5.45
CA SER A 3 -15.03 -26.69 6.46
C SER A 3 -14.83 -25.34 5.78
N VAL A 4 -15.71 -24.39 6.08
CA VAL A 4 -15.52 -22.98 5.76
C VAL A 4 -14.38 -22.51 6.67
N ILE A 5 -13.16 -22.54 6.13
CA ILE A 5 -12.01 -21.88 6.75
C ILE A 5 -12.32 -20.40 6.64
N THR A 6 -12.77 -19.80 7.75
CA THR A 6 -12.78 -18.35 7.86
C THR A 6 -11.32 -17.92 7.85
N PRO A 7 -10.89 -17.08 6.89
CA PRO A 7 -9.51 -16.60 6.89
C PRO A 7 -9.26 -15.87 8.21
N SER A 8 -8.16 -16.21 8.87
CA SER A 8 -7.69 -15.42 10.01
C SER A 8 -7.34 -14.01 9.52
N ASP A 9 -7.45 -12.98 10.38
CA ASP A 9 -7.04 -11.61 10.03
C ASP A 9 -5.59 -11.56 9.49
N ALA A 10 -4.73 -12.46 9.96
CA ALA A 10 -3.36 -12.63 9.47
C ALA A 10 -3.30 -13.14 8.02
N ASP A 11 -4.18 -14.07 7.65
CA ASP A 11 -4.26 -14.63 6.29
C ASP A 11 -4.80 -13.57 5.32
N MET A 12 -5.81 -12.81 5.77
CA MET A 12 -6.36 -11.68 5.02
C MET A 12 -5.29 -10.60 4.77
N MET A 13 -4.50 -10.25 5.78
CA MET A 13 -3.40 -9.29 5.63
C MET A 13 -2.30 -9.77 4.70
N GLN A 14 -1.97 -11.06 4.77
CA GLN A 14 -1.01 -11.67 3.85
C GLN A 14 -1.52 -11.63 2.40
N GLU A 15 -2.80 -11.92 2.17
CA GLU A 15 -3.43 -11.87 0.86
C GLU A 15 -3.46 -10.44 0.30
N ILE A 16 -3.92 -9.47 1.09
CA ILE A 16 -3.93 -8.04 0.71
C ILE A 16 -2.53 -7.58 0.31
N ARG A 17 -1.50 -7.92 1.12
CA ARG A 17 -0.11 -7.58 0.84
C ARG A 17 0.38 -8.17 -0.49
N LEU A 18 0.10 -9.45 -0.73
CA LEU A 18 0.52 -10.12 -1.97
C LEU A 18 -0.13 -9.45 -3.19
N ARG A 19 -1.44 -9.23 -3.15
CA ARG A 19 -2.19 -8.58 -4.23
C ARG A 19 -1.72 -7.17 -4.53
N ILE A 20 -1.44 -6.37 -3.51
CA ILE A 20 -0.90 -5.00 -3.71
C ILE A 20 0.49 -5.07 -4.32
N THR A 21 1.33 -5.98 -3.84
CA THR A 21 2.67 -6.15 -4.38
C THR A 21 2.61 -6.51 -5.86
N GLU A 22 1.77 -7.49 -6.23
CA GLU A 22 1.59 -7.91 -7.62
C GLU A 22 1.01 -6.81 -8.49
N SER A 23 -0.08 -6.15 -8.06
CA SER A 23 -0.75 -5.10 -8.82
C SER A 23 0.12 -3.85 -9.02
N VAL A 24 0.85 -3.43 -7.98
CA VAL A 24 1.75 -2.26 -8.06
C VAL A 24 2.97 -2.55 -8.93
N LEU A 25 3.55 -3.75 -8.85
CA LEU A 25 4.67 -4.13 -9.72
C LEU A 25 4.24 -4.35 -11.17
N ALA A 26 2.98 -4.71 -11.41
CA ALA A 26 2.40 -4.80 -12.74
C ALA A 26 2.01 -3.43 -13.33
N ASP A 27 1.79 -2.40 -12.51
CA ASP A 27 1.46 -1.06 -12.98
C ASP A 27 2.72 -0.32 -13.51
N PRO A 28 2.83 -0.03 -14.81
CA PRO A 28 4.00 0.65 -15.38
C PRO A 28 4.25 2.05 -14.82
N HIS A 29 3.22 2.71 -14.29
CA HIS A 29 3.36 4.02 -13.67
C HIS A 29 3.92 3.96 -12.24
N LEU A 30 3.91 2.80 -11.61
CA LEU A 30 4.43 2.62 -10.25
C LEU A 30 5.70 1.77 -10.24
N SER A 31 5.76 0.73 -11.07
CA SER A 31 6.90 -0.19 -11.18
C SER A 31 8.21 0.50 -11.53
N ILE A 32 8.16 1.63 -12.25
CA ILE A 32 9.33 2.46 -12.56
C ILE A 32 10.08 2.93 -11.30
N PHE A 33 9.36 3.20 -10.20
CA PHE A 33 9.97 3.62 -8.92
C PHE A 33 10.59 2.46 -8.13
N PHE A 34 10.33 1.23 -8.57
CA PHE A 34 10.82 0.00 -7.93
C PHE A 34 11.80 -0.78 -8.82
N ALA A 35 12.05 -0.33 -10.05
CA ALA A 35 12.89 -1.04 -11.03
C ALA A 35 14.31 -1.31 -10.52
N ASP A 36 14.87 -0.39 -9.73
CA ASP A 36 16.21 -0.50 -9.14
C ASP A 36 16.19 -0.99 -7.67
N ALA A 37 15.01 -1.26 -7.10
CA ALA A 37 14.85 -1.63 -5.70
C ALA A 37 14.88 -3.15 -5.52
N PRO A 38 15.67 -3.70 -4.58
CA PRO A 38 15.61 -5.12 -4.24
C PRO A 38 14.22 -5.47 -3.73
N SER A 39 13.66 -6.61 -4.15
CA SER A 39 12.36 -7.10 -3.68
C SER A 39 12.29 -7.17 -2.14
N ALA A 40 13.39 -7.51 -1.48
CA ALA A 40 13.56 -7.51 -0.03
C ALA A 40 13.31 -6.15 0.64
N CYS A 41 13.50 -5.03 -0.07
CA CYS A 41 13.20 -3.69 0.42
C CYS A 41 11.75 -3.27 0.12
N VAL A 42 11.14 -3.84 -0.92
CA VAL A 42 9.83 -3.45 -1.43
C VAL A 42 8.68 -4.12 -0.67
N THR A 43 8.80 -5.41 -0.36
CA THR A 43 7.80 -6.16 0.42
C THR A 43 7.46 -5.54 1.79
N PRO A 44 8.42 -5.08 2.63
CA PRO A 44 8.08 -4.43 3.88
C PRO A 44 7.37 -3.09 3.68
N MET A 45 7.65 -2.35 2.60
CA MET A 45 6.91 -1.12 2.29
C MET A 45 5.43 -1.41 2.00
N PHE A 46 5.12 -2.41 1.18
CA PHE A 46 3.73 -2.80 0.91
C PHE A 46 3.01 -3.35 2.14
N THR A 47 3.75 -4.01 3.05
CA THR A 47 3.21 -4.45 4.34
C THR A 47 2.75 -3.25 5.18
N MET A 48 3.57 -2.19 5.25
CA MET A 48 3.20 -0.99 5.98
C MET A 48 2.02 -0.24 5.36
N ILE A 49 1.96 -0.17 4.04
CA ILE A 49 0.84 0.49 3.34
C ILE A 49 -0.46 -0.31 3.60
N ALA A 50 -0.39 -1.65 3.61
CA ALA A 50 -1.53 -2.50 3.95
C ALA A 50 -1.97 -2.31 5.42
N GLN A 51 -1.03 -2.22 6.36
CA GLN A 51 -1.31 -1.91 7.77
C GLN A 51 -2.02 -0.56 7.91
N LEU A 52 -1.49 0.48 7.25
CA LEU A 52 -2.13 1.79 7.27
C LEU A 52 -3.56 1.74 6.70
N ALA A 53 -3.77 0.98 5.62
CA ALA A 53 -5.07 0.86 4.98
C ALA A 53 -6.11 0.25 5.93
N ILE A 54 -5.76 -0.81 6.66
CA ILE A 54 -6.66 -1.41 7.66
C ILE A 54 -6.76 -0.59 8.96
N GLY A 55 -5.93 0.43 9.13
CA GLY A 55 -6.02 1.38 10.25
C GLY A 55 -5.08 1.03 11.40
N GLU A 56 -4.17 0.10 11.17
CA GLU A 56 -3.07 -0.19 12.09
C GLU A 56 -2.10 1.01 12.12
N PRO A 57 -1.54 1.31 13.30
CA PRO A 57 -0.54 2.35 13.42
C PRO A 57 0.70 1.97 12.60
N LEU A 58 1.18 2.92 11.80
CA LEU A 58 2.45 2.77 11.12
C LEU A 58 3.58 2.71 12.17
N PRO A 59 4.51 1.75 12.06
CA PRO A 59 5.68 1.69 12.93
C PRO A 59 6.70 2.82 12.64
N LEU A 60 6.45 3.65 11.63
CA LEU A 60 7.32 4.74 11.20
C LEU A 60 6.62 6.10 11.33
N SER A 61 7.38 7.12 11.74
CA SER A 61 6.91 8.51 11.71
C SER A 61 6.71 8.98 10.27
N LYS A 62 5.89 10.03 10.10
CA LYS A 62 5.70 10.71 8.81
C LYS A 62 7.03 11.20 8.21
N ASP A 63 7.95 11.66 9.06
CA ASP A 63 9.29 12.10 8.63
C ASP A 63 10.15 10.95 8.10
N ALA A 64 10.09 9.78 8.76
CA ALA A 64 10.79 8.59 8.28
C ALA A 64 10.23 8.10 6.94
N LEU A 65 8.90 8.15 6.77
CA LEU A 65 8.26 7.88 5.48
C LEU A 65 8.70 8.88 4.39
N GLY A 66 8.74 10.17 4.71
CA GLY A 66 9.24 11.20 3.78
C GLY A 66 10.71 10.99 3.40
N LEU A 67 11.55 10.50 4.33
CA LEU A 67 12.94 10.15 4.04
C LEU A 67 13.06 8.94 3.11
N ILE A 68 12.27 7.89 3.32
CA ILE A 68 12.24 6.69 2.48
C ILE A 68 11.79 7.06 1.06
N HIS A 69 10.78 7.92 0.94
CA HIS A 69 10.21 8.29 -0.36
C HIS A 69 10.88 9.49 -1.03
N ARG A 70 11.85 10.15 -0.37
CA ARG A 70 12.60 11.27 -0.95
C ARG A 70 13.27 10.91 -2.28
N HIS A 71 13.76 9.68 -2.40
CA HIS A 71 14.37 9.22 -3.65
C HIS A 71 13.32 9.10 -4.77
N ALA A 72 12.17 8.48 -4.49
CA ALA A 72 11.06 8.39 -5.44
C ALA A 72 10.50 9.77 -5.83
N ALA A 73 10.39 10.70 -4.87
CA ALA A 73 9.99 12.09 -5.14
C ALA A 73 10.95 12.79 -6.11
N ARG A 74 12.26 12.58 -5.98
CA ARG A 74 13.26 13.09 -6.95
C ARG A 74 13.15 12.45 -8.34
N GLN A 75 12.62 11.23 -8.42
CA GLN A 75 12.34 10.56 -9.70
C GLN A 75 10.99 10.98 -10.32
N GLY A 76 10.24 11.89 -9.69
CA GLY A 76 8.95 12.36 -10.20
C GLY A 76 7.73 11.66 -9.60
N LEU A 77 7.86 10.99 -8.44
CA LEU A 77 6.69 10.58 -7.65
C LEU A 77 5.83 11.82 -7.36
N CYS A 78 4.52 11.73 -7.63
CA CYS A 78 3.60 12.85 -7.51
C CYS A 78 2.25 12.34 -6.97
N ALA A 79 1.31 13.26 -6.71
CA ALA A 79 0.00 12.92 -6.16
C ALA A 79 -0.76 11.87 -7.00
N MET A 80 -0.57 11.86 -8.32
CA MET A 80 -1.16 10.85 -9.21
C MET A 80 -0.66 9.44 -8.90
N HIS A 81 0.64 9.28 -8.61
CA HIS A 81 1.23 7.98 -8.25
C HIS A 81 0.71 7.51 -6.88
N VAL A 82 0.57 8.42 -5.92
CA VAL A 82 -0.02 8.10 -4.61
C VAL A 82 -1.50 7.70 -4.74
N GLN A 83 -2.25 8.40 -5.59
CA GLN A 83 -3.64 8.05 -5.87
C GLN A 83 -3.77 6.68 -6.55
N ARG A 84 -2.91 6.36 -7.52
CA ARG A 84 -2.88 5.03 -8.14
C ARG A 84 -2.57 3.93 -7.13
N LEU A 85 -1.58 4.15 -6.27
CA LEU A 85 -1.26 3.22 -5.18
C LEU A 85 -2.46 2.99 -4.26
N ALA A 86 -3.20 4.07 -3.93
CA ALA A 86 -4.41 3.97 -3.13
C ALA A 86 -5.54 3.19 -3.85
N SER A 87 -5.65 3.29 -5.18
CA SER A 87 -6.60 2.48 -5.96
C SER A 87 -6.25 1.00 -5.93
N HIS A 88 -4.99 0.63 -6.18
CA HIS A 88 -4.53 -0.77 -6.11
C HIS A 88 -4.76 -1.37 -4.71
N MET A 89 -4.58 -0.57 -3.65
CA MET A 89 -4.91 -0.95 -2.28
C MET A 89 -6.40 -1.28 -2.12
N VAL A 90 -7.28 -0.40 -2.56
CA VAL A 90 -8.73 -0.59 -2.48
C VAL A 90 -9.16 -1.83 -3.25
N GLU A 91 -8.63 -2.03 -4.45
CA GLU A 91 -8.91 -3.21 -5.25
C GLU A 91 -8.48 -4.49 -4.53
N ALA A 92 -7.28 -4.51 -3.93
CA ALA A 92 -6.83 -5.65 -3.15
C ALA A 92 -7.72 -5.94 -1.93
N MET A 93 -8.13 -4.91 -1.19
CA MET A 93 -9.02 -5.05 -0.03
C MET A 93 -10.40 -5.58 -0.42
N GLN A 94 -10.97 -5.07 -1.52
CA GLN A 94 -12.25 -5.55 -2.04
C GLN A 94 -12.20 -7.02 -2.44
N HIS A 95 -11.10 -7.45 -3.09
CA HIS A 95 -10.91 -8.85 -3.46
C HIS A 95 -10.72 -9.78 -2.25
N SER A 96 -10.15 -9.26 -1.16
CA SER A 96 -9.99 -9.99 0.10
C SER A 96 -11.25 -10.00 0.98
N GLY A 97 -12.33 -9.34 0.56
CA GLY A 97 -13.61 -9.34 1.24
C GLY A 97 -13.80 -8.24 2.29
N CYS A 98 -12.97 -7.19 2.30
CA CYS A 98 -13.19 -6.02 3.15
C CYS A 98 -14.44 -5.24 2.74
N ASP A 99 -15.14 -4.63 3.71
CA ASP A 99 -16.31 -3.78 3.43
C ASP A 99 -15.89 -2.53 2.63
N ILE A 100 -16.78 -2.05 1.76
CA ILE A 100 -16.59 -0.83 0.96
C ILE A 100 -16.35 0.40 1.86
N LYS A 101 -16.95 0.44 3.05
CA LYS A 101 -16.71 1.50 4.04
C LYS A 101 -15.26 1.48 4.52
N ASP A 102 -14.71 0.30 4.75
CA ASP A 102 -13.31 0.12 5.15
C ASP A 102 -12.36 0.46 4.00
N CYS A 103 -12.74 0.14 2.77
CA CYS A 103 -11.99 0.53 1.57
C CYS A 103 -11.92 2.05 1.38
N THR A 104 -13.03 2.77 1.61
CA THR A 104 -13.05 4.24 1.51
C THR A 104 -12.18 4.88 2.58
N ALA A 105 -12.25 4.36 3.81
CA ALA A 105 -11.38 4.79 4.91
C ALA A 105 -9.90 4.49 4.62
N ALA A 106 -9.60 3.30 4.09
CA ALA A 106 -8.26 2.90 3.68
C ALA A 106 -7.68 3.85 2.62
N GLN A 107 -8.46 4.17 1.58
CA GLN A 107 -8.06 5.11 0.56
C GLN A 107 -7.69 6.48 1.17
N ALA A 108 -8.53 6.99 2.07
CA ALA A 108 -8.27 8.27 2.74
C ALA A 108 -6.98 8.23 3.59
N ARG A 109 -6.73 7.12 4.30
CA ARG A 109 -5.50 6.93 5.10
C ARG A 109 -4.24 6.90 4.23
N VAL A 110 -4.27 6.20 3.09
CA VAL A 110 -3.16 6.17 2.13
C VAL A 110 -2.95 7.55 1.50
N MET A 111 -4.02 8.25 1.12
CA MET A 111 -3.94 9.60 0.59
C MET A 111 -3.40 10.62 1.60
N ALA A 112 -3.62 10.40 2.91
CA ALA A 112 -3.04 11.23 3.96
C ALA A 112 -1.51 11.13 4.06
N LEU A 113 -0.89 10.16 3.39
CA LEU A 113 0.57 10.11 3.23
C LEU A 113 1.09 11.10 2.20
N ALA A 114 0.29 11.48 1.21
CA ALA A 114 0.74 12.29 0.07
C ALA A 114 1.56 13.54 0.47
N PRO A 115 1.16 14.36 1.47
CA PRO A 115 1.95 15.52 1.88
C PRO A 115 3.35 15.15 2.39
N GLY A 116 3.44 14.10 3.23
CA GLY A 116 4.72 13.63 3.79
C GLY A 116 5.61 12.94 2.76
N LEU A 117 5.02 12.29 1.76
CA LEU A 117 5.75 11.64 0.65
C LEU A 117 6.29 12.64 -0.37
N LEU A 118 5.59 13.76 -0.57
CA LEU A 118 5.93 14.77 -1.57
C LEU A 118 6.75 15.93 -1.00
N GLY A 119 6.94 15.98 0.32
CA GLY A 119 7.79 16.97 0.99
C GLY A 119 7.19 18.38 1.08
N PHE A 120 5.85 18.47 1.21
CA PHE A 120 5.13 19.72 1.47
C PHE A 120 5.03 20.03 2.97
#